data_AF-A0A437H0C9-F1
#
_entry.id   AF-A0A437H0C9-F1
#
_cell.length_a   1.000
_cell.length_b   1.000
_cell.length_c   1.000
_cell.angle_alpha   90.00
_cell.angle_beta   90.00
_cell.angle_gamma   90.00
#
_symmetry.space_group_name_H-M   'P 1'
#
loop_
_entity.id
_entity.type
_entity.pdbx_description
1 polymer ?
#
loop_
_entity_poly.entity_id
_entity_poly.type
_entity_poly.pdbx_seq_one_letter_code
_entity_poly.pdbx_strand_id
1 'polypeptide(L)'
;MPPQRAACRSCPAAPPRSVKLQSTNAIAVATTASVRRNTAAPTPPSRSARLSWFSCAKITHRYGAISASVRTWNSTSSAPSRSDSLMQLFLTRLQKDDRGVSAIETAILLPVLVTMLIGVLQIGLYLQAQNAVRSVGGEMSRFMTVESQKHNQVTNQQIEDTALGIAVSAPYILKSSQLDIEVADSTVQNIDRVRQVDVKMSYTVPNILGFADWDVMTIDYTRKAFIPLEPPAS
;
A
#
# COMPACT_ATOMS: atom_id res chain seq x y z
N MET A 1 -74.62 -14.51 35.72
CA MET A 1 -74.18 -13.09 35.64
C MET A 1 -72.66 -13.05 35.80
N PRO A 2 -71.88 -12.76 34.75
CA PRO A 2 -70.43 -12.62 34.84
C PRO A 2 -70.01 -11.16 35.09
N PRO A 3 -68.95 -10.89 35.87
CA PRO A 3 -68.35 -9.56 35.95
C PRO A 3 -67.34 -9.31 34.82
N GLN A 4 -67.28 -8.03 34.44
CA GLN A 4 -66.78 -7.48 33.19
C GLN A 4 -65.24 -7.44 33.11
N ARG A 5 -64.71 -7.68 31.91
CA ARG A 5 -63.31 -7.43 31.53
C ARG A 5 -63.08 -5.93 31.38
N ALA A 6 -62.18 -5.36 32.19
CA ALA A 6 -61.72 -3.99 32.05
C ALA A 6 -60.73 -3.87 30.89
N ALA A 7 -61.03 -2.97 29.96
CA ALA A 7 -60.19 -2.59 28.84
C ALA A 7 -59.03 -1.69 29.31
N CYS A 8 -57.79 -2.13 29.12
CA CYS A 8 -56.62 -1.27 29.24
C CYS A 8 -56.55 -0.33 28.03
N ARG A 9 -56.75 0.96 28.29
CA ARG A 9 -56.64 2.07 27.36
C ARG A 9 -55.18 2.37 27.02
N SER A 10 -54.89 2.45 25.72
CA SER A 10 -53.97 3.37 25.04
C SER A 10 -52.91 4.09 25.89
N CYS A 11 -51.63 3.72 25.72
CA CYS A 11 -50.50 4.57 26.04
C CYS A 11 -50.28 5.61 24.91
N PRO A 12 -50.08 6.90 25.22
CA PRO A 12 -49.71 7.89 24.22
C PRO A 12 -48.23 7.74 23.80
N ALA A 13 -47.99 7.94 22.50
CA ALA A 13 -46.70 7.89 21.85
C ALA A 13 -45.73 8.95 22.42
N ALA A 14 -44.49 8.51 22.70
CA ALA A 14 -43.40 9.39 23.09
C ALA A 14 -42.90 10.21 21.89
N PRO A 15 -42.60 11.52 22.06
CA PRO A 15 -42.07 12.36 20.98
C PRO A 15 -40.60 12.05 20.66
N PRO A 16 -40.14 12.34 19.42
CA PRO A 16 -38.76 12.12 19.01
C PRO A 16 -37.79 13.04 19.76
N ARG A 17 -36.78 12.45 20.41
CA ARG A 17 -35.64 13.20 20.97
C ARG A 17 -34.79 13.75 19.82
N SER A 18 -34.92 15.06 19.60
CA SER A 18 -33.99 15.86 18.82
C SER A 18 -32.63 15.89 19.51
N VAL A 19 -31.70 15.06 19.02
CA VAL A 19 -30.28 15.11 19.42
C VAL A 19 -29.69 16.39 18.82
N LYS A 20 -29.59 17.43 19.64
CA LYS A 20 -28.78 18.61 19.32
C LYS A 20 -27.32 18.16 19.24
N LEU A 21 -26.75 18.24 18.04
CA LEU A 21 -25.31 18.27 17.81
C LEU A 21 -24.74 19.48 18.56
N GLN A 22 -24.25 19.26 19.78
CA GLN A 22 -23.38 20.20 20.46
C GLN A 22 -22.00 20.13 19.78
N SER A 23 -21.83 21.01 18.79
CA SER A 23 -20.54 21.66 18.53
C SER A 23 -20.10 22.31 19.84
N THR A 24 -19.11 21.72 20.52
CA THR A 24 -18.42 22.37 21.64
C THR A 24 -17.01 21.79 21.79
N ASN A 25 -16.05 22.63 21.43
CA ASN A 25 -14.74 22.82 22.04
C ASN A 25 -13.60 21.83 21.73
N ALA A 26 -12.66 22.41 20.98
CA ALA A 26 -11.23 22.29 21.17
C ALA A 26 -10.82 21.82 22.57
N ILE A 27 -10.18 20.66 22.61
CA ILE A 27 -9.25 20.32 23.69
C ILE A 27 -7.91 20.07 23.01
N ALA A 28 -7.08 21.10 23.01
CA ALA A 28 -5.65 20.96 22.84
C ALA A 28 -5.11 20.19 24.05
N VAL A 29 -4.96 18.87 23.92
CA VAL A 29 -4.17 18.08 24.86
C VAL A 29 -2.77 17.93 24.28
N ALA A 30 -1.88 18.83 24.68
CA ALA A 30 -0.45 18.62 24.62
C ALA A 30 -0.08 17.51 25.63
N THR A 31 -0.15 16.25 25.21
CA THR A 31 0.50 15.15 25.94
C THR A 31 1.82 14.84 25.25
N THR A 32 2.86 15.58 25.61
CA THR A 32 4.25 15.13 25.49
C THR A 32 4.49 13.98 26.47
N ALA A 33 3.98 12.79 26.15
CA ALA A 33 4.43 11.57 26.77
C ALA A 33 5.72 11.14 26.06
N SER A 34 6.84 11.53 26.68
CA SER A 34 8.17 10.98 26.43
C SER A 34 8.14 9.47 26.69
N VAL A 35 7.79 8.70 25.67
CA VAL A 35 8.01 7.25 25.66
C VAL A 35 9.51 7.05 25.54
N ARG A 36 10.19 6.89 26.69
CA ARG A 36 11.50 6.25 26.78
C ARG A 36 11.38 4.85 26.19
N ARG A 37 11.63 4.74 24.88
CA ARG A 37 11.97 3.48 24.24
C ARG A 37 13.31 3.03 24.84
N ASN A 38 13.25 2.09 25.79
CA ASN A 38 14.37 1.18 26.02
C ASN A 38 14.49 0.27 24.78
N THR A 39 15.02 0.84 23.70
CA THR A 39 15.58 0.07 22.59
C THR A 39 16.84 -0.60 23.12
N ALA A 40 16.70 -1.85 23.57
CA ALA A 40 17.83 -2.77 23.59
C ALA A 40 18.39 -2.80 22.17
N ALA A 41 19.62 -2.31 22.02
CA ALA A 41 20.32 -2.26 20.76
C ALA A 41 20.47 -3.68 20.18
N PRO A 42 20.13 -3.90 18.90
CA PRO A 42 20.51 -5.15 18.24
C PRO A 42 22.04 -5.20 18.18
N THR A 43 22.60 -6.28 18.73
CA THR A 43 24.03 -6.61 18.59
C THR A 43 24.38 -6.68 17.09
N PRO A 44 25.42 -5.97 16.63
CA PRO A 44 25.82 -6.02 15.24
C PRO A 44 26.39 -7.41 14.90
N PRO A 45 25.99 -8.02 13.76
CA PRO A 45 26.67 -9.20 13.27
C PRO A 45 28.12 -8.85 12.92
N SER A 46 29.02 -9.67 13.45
CA SER A 46 30.46 -9.69 13.22
C SER A 46 30.82 -9.47 11.75
N ARG A 47 31.52 -8.35 11.49
CA ARG A 47 32.19 -8.04 10.23
C ARG A 47 33.41 -8.96 10.06
N SER A 48 33.31 -9.94 9.17
CA SER A 48 34.49 -10.45 8.45
C SER A 48 34.09 -11.34 7.28
N ALA A 49 33.73 -10.74 6.14
CA ALA A 49 33.88 -11.41 4.86
C ALA A 49 34.30 -10.37 3.81
N ARG A 50 35.56 -10.52 3.38
CA ARG A 50 36.29 -9.68 2.46
C ARG A 50 35.56 -9.58 1.12
N LEU A 51 35.14 -8.37 0.76
CA LEU A 51 34.85 -8.00 -0.62
C LEU A 51 36.19 -7.87 -1.36
N SER A 52 36.56 -8.93 -2.07
CA SER A 52 37.65 -8.96 -3.05
C SER A 52 37.03 -9.20 -4.44
N TRP A 53 36.32 -8.21 -4.96
CA TRP A 53 35.76 -8.25 -6.31
C TRP A 53 35.97 -6.89 -7.00
N PHE A 54 37.23 -6.49 -7.13
CA PHE A 54 37.66 -5.55 -8.16
C PHE A 54 38.91 -6.11 -8.80
N SER A 55 38.74 -7.21 -9.55
CA SER A 55 39.78 -7.66 -10.47
C SER A 55 39.57 -6.96 -11.81
N CYS A 56 40.57 -6.15 -12.11
CA CYS A 56 40.76 -5.30 -13.25
C CYS A 56 40.88 -6.14 -14.55
N ALA A 57 39.84 -6.15 -15.37
CA ALA A 57 39.94 -6.63 -16.76
C ALA A 57 40.12 -5.42 -17.69
N LYS A 58 41.39 -5.05 -17.90
CA LYS A 58 41.82 -4.15 -18.98
C LYS A 58 41.44 -4.78 -20.33
N ILE A 59 40.44 -4.22 -20.99
CA ILE A 59 40.21 -4.47 -22.43
C ILE A 59 41.06 -3.45 -23.19
N THR A 60 42.30 -3.82 -23.51
CA THR A 60 43.13 -3.10 -24.47
C THR A 60 42.73 -3.52 -25.88
N HIS A 61 42.02 -2.67 -26.61
CA HIS A 61 41.79 -2.82 -28.05
C HIS A 61 43.10 -2.61 -28.81
N ARG A 62 43.68 -3.70 -29.31
CA ARG A 62 44.68 -3.69 -30.38
C ARG A 62 43.98 -3.37 -31.70
N TYR A 63 44.13 -2.15 -32.20
CA TYR A 63 43.91 -1.85 -33.61
C TYR A 63 45.22 -2.09 -34.37
N GLY A 64 45.26 -3.23 -35.06
CA GLY A 64 46.30 -3.54 -36.03
C GLY A 64 46.07 -2.78 -37.32
N ALA A 65 47.07 -2.00 -37.73
CA ALA A 65 47.19 -1.44 -39.05
C ALA A 65 47.38 -2.57 -40.08
N ILE A 66 46.51 -2.62 -41.09
CA ILE A 66 46.83 -3.26 -42.37
C ILE A 66 46.59 -2.22 -43.46
N SER A 67 47.70 -1.62 -43.88
CA SER A 67 47.87 -0.98 -45.17
C SER A 67 47.98 -2.06 -46.26
N ALA A 68 47.13 -2.02 -47.29
CA ALA A 68 47.48 -2.49 -48.62
C ALA A 68 46.50 -1.97 -49.67
N SER A 69 47.05 -1.13 -50.55
CA SER A 69 46.51 -0.48 -51.72
C SER A 69 46.29 -1.42 -52.92
N VAL A 70 45.14 -1.35 -53.61
CA VAL A 70 44.95 -1.67 -55.06
C VAL A 70 43.65 -0.95 -55.52
N ARG A 71 43.69 0.22 -56.19
CA ARG A 71 43.66 0.43 -57.66
C ARG A 71 42.48 -0.33 -58.32
N THR A 72 41.41 0.30 -58.77
CA THR A 72 41.33 0.94 -60.11
C THR A 72 40.17 1.93 -60.17
N TRP A 73 40.45 3.07 -60.79
CA TRP A 73 39.47 4.07 -61.22
C TRP A 73 38.63 3.50 -62.36
N ASN A 74 37.30 3.50 -62.19
CA ASN A 74 36.38 3.48 -63.32
C ASN A 74 35.49 4.73 -63.21
N SER A 75 35.91 5.76 -63.91
CA SER A 75 35.23 7.05 -64.06
C SER A 75 34.03 6.91 -65.00
N THR A 76 32.83 6.86 -64.44
CA THR A 76 31.61 7.31 -65.12
C THR A 76 31.00 8.41 -64.27
N SER A 77 31.40 9.64 -64.55
CA SER A 77 30.94 10.85 -63.87
C SER A 77 29.52 11.20 -64.31
N SER A 78 28.52 10.65 -63.63
CA SER A 78 27.24 11.35 -63.48
C SER A 78 27.44 12.46 -62.45
N ALA A 79 27.27 13.72 -62.87
CA ALA A 79 27.41 14.87 -61.98
C ALA A 79 26.41 14.73 -60.82
N PRO A 80 26.86 14.70 -59.54
CA PRO A 80 25.94 14.66 -58.41
C PRO A 80 25.09 15.92 -58.43
N SER A 81 23.78 15.75 -58.29
CA SER A 81 22.88 16.90 -58.21
C SER A 81 23.26 17.74 -57.00
N ARG A 82 23.24 19.07 -57.11
CA ARG A 82 23.67 20.00 -56.05
C ARG A 82 22.92 19.78 -54.73
N SER A 83 21.74 19.15 -54.78
CA SER A 83 20.96 18.71 -53.62
C SER A 83 21.58 17.55 -52.84
N ASP A 84 22.25 16.61 -53.50
CA ASP A 84 22.77 15.39 -52.86
C ASP A 84 23.99 15.70 -51.98
N SER A 85 24.83 16.64 -52.39
CA SER A 85 26.01 17.07 -51.62
C SER A 85 25.63 17.82 -50.33
N LEU A 86 24.53 18.59 -50.35
CA LEU A 86 24.05 19.28 -49.15
C LEU A 86 23.44 18.31 -48.14
N MET A 87 22.72 17.27 -48.60
CA MET A 87 22.22 16.23 -47.70
C MET A 87 23.34 15.41 -47.06
N GLN A 88 24.37 15.05 -47.84
CA GLN A 88 25.51 14.29 -47.30
C GLN A 88 26.32 15.07 -46.26
N LEU A 89 26.50 16.39 -46.44
CA LEU A 89 27.17 17.25 -45.46
C LEU A 89 26.35 17.45 -44.18
N PHE A 90 25.02 17.49 -44.27
CA PHE A 90 24.14 17.52 -43.09
C PHE A 90 24.19 16.21 -42.31
N LEU A 91 24.10 15.06 -43.00
CA LEU A 91 24.14 13.73 -42.38
C LEU A 91 25.49 13.45 -41.69
N THR A 92 26.61 13.85 -42.30
CA THR A 92 27.93 13.71 -41.67
C THR A 92 28.15 14.67 -40.50
N ARG A 93 27.52 15.86 -40.49
CA ARG A 93 27.53 16.74 -39.32
C ARG A 93 26.70 16.19 -38.17
N LEU A 94 25.54 15.60 -38.46
CA LEU A 94 24.69 14.93 -37.46
C LEU A 94 25.37 13.69 -36.85
N GLN A 95 26.15 12.94 -37.64
CA GLN A 95 26.89 11.78 -37.15
C GLN A 95 28.11 12.12 -36.28
N LYS A 96 28.61 13.36 -36.33
CA LYS A 96 29.85 13.77 -35.67
C LYS A 96 29.63 14.68 -34.45
N ASP A 97 28.37 14.91 -34.08
CA ASP A 97 28.01 15.71 -32.91
C ASP A 97 27.82 14.80 -31.68
N ASP A 98 28.83 14.76 -30.81
CA ASP A 98 28.84 13.98 -29.57
C ASP A 98 27.66 14.35 -28.64
N ARG A 99 27.06 15.54 -28.82
CA ARG A 99 25.87 15.97 -28.08
C ARG A 99 24.61 15.19 -28.47
N GLY A 100 24.54 14.71 -29.71
CA GLY A 100 23.41 13.90 -30.20
C GLY A 100 23.34 12.52 -29.56
N VAL A 101 24.50 11.93 -29.25
CA VAL A 101 24.60 10.62 -28.60
C VAL A 101 24.05 10.67 -27.17
N SER A 102 24.43 11.70 -26.40
CA SER A 102 23.94 11.89 -25.02
C SER A 102 22.42 12.08 -24.96
N ALA A 103 21.81 12.73 -25.97
CA ALA A 103 20.36 12.89 -26.04
C ALA A 103 19.65 11.54 -26.22
N ILE A 104 20.20 10.65 -27.06
CA ILE A 104 19.63 9.31 -27.29
C ILE A 104 19.78 8.42 -26.06
N GLU A 105 20.95 8.45 -25.40
CA GLU A 105 21.17 7.70 -24.16
C GLU A 105 20.21 8.14 -23.05
N THR A 106 20.01 9.45 -22.91
CA THR A 106 19.07 10.00 -21.93
C THR A 106 17.63 9.65 -22.26
N ALA A 107 17.26 9.66 -23.55
CA ALA A 107 15.91 9.29 -23.98
C ALA A 107 15.55 7.84 -23.65
N ILE A 108 16.53 6.93 -23.60
CA ILE A 108 16.33 5.53 -23.22
C ILE A 108 16.41 5.35 -21.70
N LEU A 109 17.34 6.03 -21.02
CA LEU A 109 17.52 5.89 -19.57
C LEU A 109 16.38 6.51 -18.75
N LEU A 110 15.82 7.65 -19.19
CA LEU A 110 14.79 8.37 -18.44
C LEU A 110 13.51 7.53 -18.24
N PRO A 111 12.94 6.86 -19.26
CA PRO A 111 11.81 5.95 -19.07
C PRO A 111 12.11 4.80 -18.09
N VAL A 112 13.32 4.23 -18.14
CA VAL A 112 13.73 3.15 -17.21
C VAL A 112 13.78 3.67 -15.77
N LEU A 113 14.31 4.86 -15.57
CA LEU A 113 14.37 5.48 -14.25
C LEU A 113 12.96 5.81 -13.72
N VAL A 114 12.08 6.37 -14.56
CA VAL A 114 10.70 6.70 -14.18
C VAL A 114 9.91 5.44 -13.84
N THR A 115 10.05 4.36 -14.62
CA THR A 115 9.37 3.09 -14.33
C THR A 115 9.85 2.47 -13.02
N MET A 116 11.15 2.52 -12.72
CA MET A 116 11.67 2.10 -11.42
C MET A 116 11.12 2.93 -10.26
N LEU A 117 11.05 4.27 -10.41
CA LEU A 117 10.51 5.15 -9.38
C LEU A 117 9.04 4.84 -9.08
N ILE A 118 8.23 4.62 -10.12
CA ILE A 118 6.82 4.26 -9.95
C ILE A 118 6.69 2.88 -9.29
N GLY A 119 7.54 1.91 -9.65
CA GLY A 119 7.57 0.60 -9.02
C GLY A 119 7.83 0.67 -7.51
N VAL A 120 8.80 1.47 -7.09
CA VAL A 120 9.08 1.70 -5.66
C VAL A 120 7.91 2.38 -4.96
N LEU A 121 7.27 3.36 -5.61
CA LEU A 121 6.08 4.02 -5.06
C LEU A 121 4.92 3.04 -4.84
N GLN A 122 4.65 2.15 -5.80
CA GLN A 122 3.59 1.13 -5.68
C GLN A 122 3.84 0.19 -4.48
N ILE A 123 5.09 -0.23 -4.26
CA ILE A 123 5.48 -1.06 -3.12
C ILE A 123 5.31 -0.28 -1.80
N GLY A 124 5.66 1.00 -1.78
CA GLY A 124 5.46 1.86 -0.62
C GLY A 124 3.99 1.95 -0.20
N LEU A 125 3.09 2.15 -1.17
CA LEU A 125 1.64 2.17 -0.93
C LEU A 125 1.12 0.83 -0.41
N TYR A 126 1.61 -0.29 -0.96
CA TYR A 126 1.27 -1.63 -0.48
C TYR A 126 1.67 -1.84 0.99
N LEU A 127 2.91 -1.51 1.35
CA LEU A 127 3.40 -1.65 2.73
C LEU A 127 2.68 -0.73 3.70
N GLN A 128 2.32 0.49 3.28
CA GLN A 128 1.49 1.39 4.07
C GLN A 128 0.12 0.77 4.38
N ALA A 129 -0.58 0.24 3.35
CA ALA A 129 -1.87 -0.40 3.51
C ALA A 129 -1.78 -1.64 4.43
N GLN A 130 -0.74 -2.47 4.27
CA GLN A 130 -0.53 -3.64 5.11
C GLN A 130 -0.35 -3.27 6.59
N ASN A 131 0.41 -2.21 6.88
CA ASN A 131 0.60 -1.73 8.24
C ASN A 131 -0.68 -1.11 8.82
N ALA A 132 -1.46 -0.42 7.99
CA ALA A 132 -2.75 0.13 8.39
C ALA A 132 -3.73 -0.99 8.81
N VAL A 133 -3.96 -1.99 7.95
CA VAL A 133 -4.88 -3.11 8.23
C VAL A 133 -4.48 -3.86 9.52
N ARG A 134 -3.18 -4.14 9.72
CA ARG A 134 -2.70 -4.78 10.95
C ARG A 134 -2.95 -3.94 12.20
N SER A 135 -2.80 -2.62 12.08
CA SER A 135 -3.01 -1.69 13.20
C SER A 135 -4.48 -1.58 13.57
N VAL A 136 -5.38 -1.51 12.57
CA VAL A 136 -6.84 -1.56 12.76
C VAL A 136 -7.24 -2.84 13.50
N GLY A 137 -6.73 -4.00 13.09
CA GLY A 137 -6.97 -5.26 13.82
C GLY A 137 -6.50 -5.21 15.28
N GLY A 138 -5.39 -4.50 15.54
CA GLY A 138 -4.90 -4.24 16.90
C GLY A 138 -5.85 -3.41 17.75
N GLU A 139 -6.40 -2.34 17.20
CA GLU A 139 -7.37 -1.49 17.86
C GLU A 139 -8.69 -2.23 18.10
N MET A 140 -9.16 -3.03 17.14
CA MET A 140 -10.35 -3.86 17.30
C MET A 140 -10.24 -4.85 18.45
N SER A 141 -9.08 -5.51 18.62
CA SER A 141 -8.88 -6.39 19.77
C SER A 141 -8.97 -5.66 21.11
N ARG A 142 -8.44 -4.43 21.17
CA ARG A 142 -8.53 -3.60 22.38
C ARG A 142 -9.98 -3.19 22.64
N PHE A 143 -10.70 -2.75 21.60
CA PHE A 143 -12.11 -2.39 21.67
C PHE A 143 -12.96 -3.57 22.20
N MET A 144 -12.81 -4.76 21.62
CA MET A 144 -13.55 -5.95 22.05
C MET A 144 -13.23 -6.35 23.49
N THR A 145 -11.97 -6.22 23.91
CA THR A 145 -11.57 -6.49 25.32
C THR A 145 -12.24 -5.51 26.27
N VAL A 146 -12.28 -4.23 25.93
CA VAL A 146 -12.91 -3.18 26.76
C VAL A 146 -14.41 -3.36 26.83
N GLU A 147 -15.08 -3.64 25.72
CA GLU A 147 -16.53 -3.86 25.71
C GLU A 147 -16.92 -5.14 26.47
N SER A 148 -16.09 -6.18 26.41
CA SER A 148 -16.31 -7.38 27.22
C SER A 148 -16.24 -7.10 28.73
N GLN A 149 -15.33 -6.22 29.17
CA GLN A 149 -15.23 -5.82 30.58
C GLN A 149 -16.44 -5.01 31.07
N LYS A 150 -17.19 -4.37 30.16
CA LYS A 150 -18.41 -3.63 30.50
C LYS A 150 -19.66 -4.52 30.56
N HIS A 151 -19.51 -5.84 30.41
CA HIS A 151 -20.63 -6.77 30.24
C HIS A 151 -21.54 -6.40 29.06
N ASN A 152 -20.99 -5.73 28.03
CA ASN A 152 -21.75 -5.40 26.84
C ASN A 152 -21.58 -6.51 25.78
N GLN A 153 -22.69 -6.99 25.24
CA GLN A 153 -22.68 -7.98 24.17
C GLN A 153 -22.62 -7.27 22.81
N VAL A 154 -21.41 -7.09 22.29
CA VAL A 154 -21.19 -6.47 20.98
C VAL A 154 -21.61 -7.43 19.87
N THR A 155 -22.50 -6.98 18.98
CA THR A 155 -22.94 -7.77 17.83
C THR A 155 -21.87 -7.74 16.72
N ASN A 156 -21.86 -8.74 15.83
CA ASN A 156 -20.89 -8.78 14.71
C ASN A 156 -20.98 -7.54 13.83
N GLN A 157 -22.20 -7.05 13.59
CA GLN A 157 -22.44 -5.83 12.83
C GLN A 157 -21.84 -4.59 13.51
N GLN A 158 -21.97 -4.46 14.84
CA GLN A 158 -21.35 -3.34 15.57
C GLN A 158 -19.81 -3.40 15.52
N ILE A 159 -19.24 -4.61 15.56
CA ILE A 159 -17.78 -4.82 15.41
C ILE A 159 -17.35 -4.39 14.01
N GLU A 160 -18.10 -4.78 12.98
CA GLU A 160 -17.84 -4.41 11.59
C GLU A 160 -17.93 -2.90 11.36
N ASP A 161 -19.01 -2.25 11.81
CA ASP A 161 -19.22 -0.80 11.71
C ASP A 161 -18.09 -0.03 12.43
N THR A 162 -17.69 -0.50 13.60
CA THR A 162 -16.59 0.11 14.36
C THR A 162 -15.25 -0.09 13.66
N ALA A 163 -14.98 -1.29 13.13
CA ALA A 163 -13.76 -1.60 12.40
C ALA A 163 -13.65 -0.75 11.13
N LEU A 164 -14.75 -0.61 10.39
CA LEU A 164 -14.83 0.24 9.20
C LEU A 164 -14.59 1.71 9.59
N GLY A 165 -15.23 2.20 10.66
CA GLY A 165 -15.06 3.55 11.16
C GLY A 165 -13.62 3.88 11.54
N ILE A 166 -12.91 2.96 12.20
CA ILE A 166 -11.49 3.11 12.52
C ILE A 166 -10.64 3.08 11.24
N ALA A 167 -10.91 2.15 10.33
CA ALA A 167 -10.13 1.96 9.12
C ALA A 167 -10.15 3.17 8.18
N VAL A 168 -11.31 3.81 8.00
CA VAL A 168 -11.47 4.97 7.12
C VAL A 168 -11.02 6.29 7.76
N SER A 169 -10.89 6.31 9.09
CA SER A 169 -10.48 7.50 9.84
C SER A 169 -8.96 7.67 9.88
N ALA A 170 -8.50 8.88 10.22
CA ALA A 170 -7.08 9.11 10.50
C ALA A 170 -6.64 8.28 11.72
N PRO A 171 -5.43 7.68 11.70
CA PRO A 171 -4.34 7.88 10.75
C PRO A 171 -4.31 6.92 9.53
N TYR A 172 -5.28 6.01 9.42
CA TYR A 172 -5.21 4.89 8.46
C TYR A 172 -5.75 5.26 7.07
N ILE A 173 -6.84 6.04 7.00
CA ILE A 173 -7.41 6.61 5.77
C ILE A 173 -7.55 5.55 4.64
N LEU A 174 -8.01 4.35 5.00
CA LEU A 174 -8.30 3.31 4.02
C LEU A 174 -9.56 3.68 3.24
N LYS A 175 -9.60 3.34 1.94
CA LYS A 175 -10.78 3.59 1.12
C LYS A 175 -11.84 2.52 1.40
N SER A 176 -13.03 2.93 1.84
CA SER A 176 -14.14 2.01 2.13
C SER A 176 -14.55 1.17 0.91
N SER A 177 -14.46 1.71 -0.30
CA SER A 177 -14.80 0.98 -1.53
C SER A 177 -13.82 -0.13 -1.90
N GLN A 178 -12.67 -0.22 -1.23
CA GLN A 178 -11.60 -1.18 -1.49
C GLN A 178 -11.33 -2.08 -0.26
N LEU A 179 -12.09 -1.88 0.80
CA LEU A 179 -11.95 -2.58 2.06
C LEU A 179 -13.19 -3.44 2.29
N ASP A 180 -12.95 -4.73 2.46
CA ASP A 180 -13.96 -5.70 2.85
C ASP A 180 -13.62 -6.19 4.27
N ILE A 181 -14.61 -6.14 5.17
CA ILE A 181 -14.46 -6.55 6.57
C ILE A 181 -15.54 -7.58 6.85
N GLU A 182 -15.11 -8.80 7.12
CA GLU A 182 -16.00 -9.89 7.47
C GLU A 182 -15.78 -10.25 8.93
N VAL A 183 -16.84 -10.15 9.74
CA VAL A 183 -16.83 -10.55 11.15
C VAL A 183 -17.73 -11.77 11.31
N ALA A 184 -17.11 -12.91 11.57
CA ALA A 184 -17.83 -14.17 11.74
C ALA A 184 -17.51 -14.80 13.10
N ASP A 185 -18.50 -15.47 13.67
CA ASP A 185 -18.26 -16.39 14.78
C ASP A 185 -17.46 -17.58 14.30
N SER A 186 -16.41 -17.94 15.05
CA SER A 186 -15.62 -19.12 14.73
C SER A 186 -16.47 -20.37 14.92
N THR A 187 -16.48 -21.24 13.90
CA THR A 187 -17.14 -22.56 13.96
C THR A 187 -16.50 -23.49 14.98
N VAL A 188 -15.23 -23.26 15.31
CA VAL A 188 -14.47 -24.02 16.31
C VAL A 188 -14.20 -23.13 17.52
N GLN A 189 -14.66 -23.54 18.70
CA GLN A 189 -14.39 -22.89 19.98
C GLN A 189 -13.59 -23.85 20.87
N ASN A 190 -12.35 -23.48 21.17
CA ASN A 190 -11.44 -24.33 21.97
C ASN A 190 -11.44 -23.99 23.47
N ILE A 191 -12.20 -22.98 23.89
CA ILE A 191 -12.22 -22.48 25.26
C ILE A 191 -13.67 -22.43 25.73
N ASP A 192 -13.97 -23.11 26.83
CA ASP A 192 -15.29 -23.08 27.45
C ASP A 192 -15.62 -21.65 27.91
N ARG A 193 -16.89 -21.27 27.76
CA ARG A 193 -17.44 -19.94 28.13
C ARG A 193 -16.75 -18.74 27.46
N VAL A 194 -16.17 -18.93 26.28
CA VAL A 194 -15.60 -17.85 25.48
C VAL A 194 -16.10 -17.94 24.05
N ARG A 195 -16.68 -16.85 23.56
CA ARG A 195 -17.03 -16.69 22.16
C ARG A 195 -15.80 -16.25 21.38
N GLN A 196 -15.36 -17.05 20.42
CA GLN A 196 -14.30 -16.68 19.50
C GLN A 196 -14.91 -16.03 18.26
N VAL A 197 -14.44 -14.81 17.96
CA VAL A 197 -14.84 -14.04 16.78
C VAL A 197 -13.62 -13.88 15.88
N ASP A 198 -13.76 -14.24 14.62
CA ASP A 198 -12.73 -14.10 13.60
C ASP A 198 -13.05 -12.84 12.77
N VAL A 199 -12.14 -11.85 12.81
CA VAL A 199 -12.22 -10.61 12.04
C VAL A 199 -11.29 -10.73 10.86
N LYS A 200 -11.85 -10.85 9.66
CA LYS A 200 -11.12 -10.92 8.40
C LYS A 200 -11.23 -9.57 7.69
N MET A 201 -10.09 -9.04 7.29
CA MET A 201 -9.98 -7.79 6.56
C MET A 201 -9.27 -8.07 5.24
N SER A 202 -9.93 -7.75 4.13
CA SER A 202 -9.39 -7.86 2.79
C SER A 202 -9.33 -6.47 2.17
N TYR A 203 -8.13 -6.02 1.79
CA TYR A 203 -7.93 -4.70 1.21
C TYR A 203 -7.28 -4.76 -0.17
N THR A 204 -7.91 -4.08 -1.12
CA THR A 204 -7.42 -3.97 -2.49
C THR A 204 -6.61 -2.69 -2.66
N VAL A 205 -5.30 -2.80 -2.90
CA VAL A 205 -4.44 -1.62 -3.09
C VAL A 205 -4.69 -1.02 -4.48
N PRO A 206 -4.95 0.30 -4.59
CA PRO A 206 -5.15 0.93 -5.88
C PRO A 206 -3.89 0.82 -6.75
N ASN A 207 -4.07 0.45 -8.02
CA ASN A 207 -3.01 0.49 -9.01
C ASN A 207 -2.85 1.91 -9.54
N ILE A 208 -1.69 2.54 -9.35
CA ILE A 208 -1.38 3.86 -9.92
C ILE A 208 -0.86 3.77 -11.37
N LEU A 209 -0.44 2.58 -11.81
CA LEU A 209 -0.01 2.29 -13.17
C LEU A 209 -1.23 1.93 -14.03
N GLY A 210 -2.10 2.90 -14.31
CA GLY A 210 -3.31 2.68 -15.12
C GLY A 210 -3.04 2.24 -16.57
N PHE A 211 -1.78 2.20 -17.01
CA PHE A 211 -1.37 1.74 -18.34
C PHE A 211 -0.88 0.29 -18.36
N ALA A 212 -0.67 -0.33 -17.19
CA ALA A 212 -0.22 -1.70 -17.08
C ALA A 212 -1.31 -2.53 -16.37
N ASP A 213 -1.88 -3.51 -17.07
CA ASP A 213 -2.83 -4.51 -16.53
C ASP A 213 -2.09 -5.50 -15.62
N TRP A 214 -1.43 -4.99 -14.59
CA TRP A 214 -0.85 -5.83 -13.55
C TRP A 214 -1.95 -6.28 -12.60
N ASP A 215 -1.79 -7.52 -12.14
CA ASP A 215 -2.73 -8.14 -11.22
C ASP A 215 -2.87 -7.28 -9.95
N VAL A 216 -4.12 -7.18 -9.49
CA VAL A 216 -4.46 -6.29 -8.39
C VAL A 216 -3.94 -6.92 -7.10
N MET A 217 -3.08 -6.18 -6.38
CA MET A 217 -2.54 -6.67 -5.12
C MET A 217 -3.59 -6.57 -4.01
N THR A 218 -4.05 -7.71 -3.52
CA THR A 218 -4.91 -7.83 -2.36
C THR A 218 -4.11 -8.15 -1.10
N ILE A 219 -4.57 -7.62 0.03
CA ILE A 219 -4.00 -7.86 1.36
C ILE A 219 -5.07 -8.51 2.20
N ASP A 220 -4.85 -9.77 2.56
CA ASP A 220 -5.73 -10.50 3.48
C ASP A 220 -5.10 -10.57 4.87
N TYR A 221 -5.86 -10.18 5.87
CA TYR A 221 -5.46 -10.24 7.26
C TYR A 221 -6.61 -10.76 8.13
N THR A 222 -6.36 -11.83 8.86
CA THR A 222 -7.34 -12.39 9.80
C THR A 222 -6.81 -12.29 11.21
N ARG A 223 -7.65 -11.82 12.12
CA ARG A 223 -7.34 -11.75 13.54
C ARG A 223 -8.46 -12.37 14.36
N LYS A 224 -8.08 -13.28 15.25
CA LYS A 224 -8.98 -13.94 16.20
C LYS A 224 -9.08 -13.10 17.48
N ALA A 225 -10.28 -12.93 17.99
CA ALA A 225 -10.55 -12.28 19.26
C ALA A 225 -11.45 -13.17 20.13
N PHE A 226 -11.27 -13.07 21.44
CA PHE A 226 -11.91 -13.94 22.42
C PHE A 226 -12.74 -13.06 23.36
N ILE A 227 -14.05 -13.29 23.41
CA ILE A 227 -15.00 -12.57 24.24
C ILE A 227 -15.56 -13.52 25.31
N PRO A 228 -15.28 -13.30 26.60
CA PRO A 228 -15.98 -13.98 27.68
C PRO A 228 -17.51 -13.95 27.52
N LEU A 229 -18.14 -15.13 27.63
CA LEU A 229 -19.59 -15.23 27.71
C LEU A 229 -20.03 -14.97 29.16
N GLU A 230 -21.12 -14.22 29.32
CA GLU A 230 -21.70 -14.00 30.65
C GLU A 230 -22.21 -15.32 31.23
N PRO A 231 -22.01 -15.59 32.54
CA PRO A 231 -22.60 -16.75 33.19
C PRO A 231 -24.13 -16.71 33.09
N PRO A 232 -24.82 -17.86 32.91
CA PRO A 232 -26.28 -17.87 32.97
C PRO A 232 -26.74 -17.34 34.34
N ALA A 233 -27.75 -16.46 34.35
CA ALA A 233 -28.33 -15.95 35.58
C ALA A 233 -28.84 -17.12 36.43
N SER A 234 -28.28 -17.27 37.63
CA SER A 234 -28.63 -18.29 38.63
C SER A 234 -29.87 -17.91 39.43
#